data_AF-A0A9D1GUI9-F1
#
_entry.id   AF-A0A9D1GUI9-F1
#
_cell.length_a   1.000
_cell.length_b   1.000
_cell.length_c   1.000
_cell.angle_alpha   90.00
_cell.angle_beta   90.00
_cell.angle_gamma   90.00
#
_symmetry.space_group_name_H-M   'P 1'
#
loop_
_entity.id
_entity.type
_entity.pdbx_description
1 polymer ?
#
loop_
_entity_poly.entity_id
_entity_poly.type
_entity_poly.pdbx_seq_one_letter_code
_entity_poly.pdbx_strand_id
1 'polypeptide(L)'
;MTELGSTMDSLWPSVVSELTELVTIESISSLPDHADRVDESAAEVARRITEIGCPDVRVVTAGGSCPAVIAKFPAPQGMPTVLLYAHHDVQPTGELEAWSTPPFEAT
;
A
#
# COMPACT_ATOMS: atom_id res chain seq x y z
N MET A 1 23.78 0.39 18.19
CA MET A 1 22.85 0.42 17.05
C MET A 1 23.13 1.65 16.23
N THR A 2 23.01 1.58 14.91
CA THR A 2 23.05 2.79 14.06
C THR A 2 21.82 3.64 14.33
N GLU A 3 21.89 4.94 14.06
CA GLU A 3 20.75 5.87 14.16
C GLU A 3 19.51 5.34 13.40
N LEU A 4 19.74 4.74 12.22
CA LEU A 4 18.69 4.10 11.42
C LEU A 4 18.02 2.95 12.17
N GLY A 5 18.79 2.08 12.82
CA GLY A 5 18.26 0.95 13.58
C GLY A 5 17.33 1.40 14.70
N SER A 6 17.76 2.36 15.52
CA SER A 6 16.93 2.91 16.59
C SER A 6 15.69 3.63 16.06
N THR A 7 15.78 4.28 14.90
CA THR A 7 14.63 4.94 14.27
C THR A 7 13.62 3.90 13.79
N MET A 8 14.08 2.81 13.17
CA MET A 8 13.20 1.71 12.73
C MET A 8 12.50 1.05 13.93
N ASP A 9 13.23 0.79 15.02
CA ASP A 9 12.65 0.23 16.24
C ASP A 9 11.53 1.14 16.80
N SER A 10 11.73 2.46 16.77
CA SER A 10 10.71 3.41 17.25
C SER A 10 9.47 3.51 16.34
N LEU A 11 9.64 3.28 15.03
CA LEU A 11 8.55 3.36 14.05
C LEU A 11 7.79 2.02 13.92
N TRP A 12 8.41 0.91 14.32
CA TRP A 12 7.84 -0.42 14.13
C TRP A 12 6.39 -0.59 14.60
N PRO A 13 5.99 -0.09 15.79
CA PRO A 13 4.60 -0.22 16.23
C PRO A 13 3.61 0.50 15.30
N SER A 14 3.96 1.69 14.77
CA SER A 14 3.08 2.38 13.83
C SER A 14 3.06 1.66 12.49
N VAL A 15 4.20 1.23 11.97
CA VAL A 15 4.29 0.47 10.72
C VAL A 15 3.42 -0.78 10.75
N VAL A 16 3.42 -1.53 11.86
CA VAL A 16 2.54 -2.70 12.03
C VAL A 16 1.07 -2.27 12.06
N SER A 17 0.71 -1.23 12.81
CA SER A 17 -0.67 -0.71 12.85
C SER A 17 -1.18 -0.29 11.47
N GLU A 18 -0.35 0.43 10.72
CA GLU A 18 -0.65 0.91 9.37
C GLU A 18 -0.81 -0.24 8.37
N LEU A 19 0.04 -1.26 8.47
CA LEU A 19 -0.09 -2.47 7.66
C LEU A 19 -1.36 -3.25 8.01
N THR A 20 -1.69 -3.38 9.29
CA THR A 20 -2.94 -4.01 9.74
C THR A 20 -4.16 -3.30 9.18
N GLU A 21 -4.18 -1.97 9.15
CA GLU A 21 -5.26 -1.19 8.54
C GLU A 21 -5.38 -1.47 7.03
N LEU A 22 -4.25 -1.49 6.30
CA LEU A 22 -4.24 -1.82 4.88
C LEU A 22 -4.75 -3.23 4.59
N VAL A 23 -4.43 -4.21 5.44
CA VAL A 23 -4.89 -5.60 5.30
C VAL A 23 -6.41 -5.71 5.37
N THR A 24 -7.12 -4.80 6.05
CA THR A 24 -8.59 -4.84 6.08
C THR A 24 -9.25 -4.50 4.73
N ILE A 25 -8.47 -3.93 3.79
CA ILE A 25 -8.95 -3.59 2.46
C ILE A 25 -8.85 -4.82 1.56
N GLU A 26 -9.99 -5.46 1.31
CA GLU A 26 -10.12 -6.64 0.45
C GLU A 26 -9.92 -6.31 -1.05
N SER A 27 -8.75 -5.79 -1.42
CA SER A 27 -8.39 -5.31 -2.76
C SER A 27 -8.15 -6.45 -3.77
N ILE A 28 -9.11 -7.34 -3.91
CA ILE A 28 -8.99 -8.53 -4.77
C ILE A 28 -9.26 -8.15 -6.22
N SER A 29 -8.22 -7.82 -6.98
CA SER A 29 -8.33 -7.30 -8.36
C SER A 29 -8.95 -8.28 -9.37
N SER A 30 -8.92 -9.58 -9.06
CA SER A 30 -9.50 -10.62 -9.93
C SER A 30 -11.02 -10.76 -9.80
N LEU A 31 -11.65 -10.14 -8.79
CA LEU A 31 -13.08 -10.20 -8.55
C LEU A 31 -13.75 -8.86 -8.92
N PRO A 32 -14.64 -8.82 -9.92
CA PRO A 32 -15.31 -7.58 -10.33
C PRO A 32 -16.07 -6.88 -9.19
N ASP A 33 -16.67 -7.64 -8.28
CA ASP A 33 -17.42 -7.10 -7.13
C ASP A 33 -16.50 -6.42 -6.09
N HIS A 34 -15.18 -6.57 -6.21
CA HIS A 34 -14.18 -5.92 -5.36
C HIS A 34 -13.55 -4.69 -6.02
N ALA A 35 -14.02 -4.24 -7.18
CA ALA A 35 -13.48 -3.07 -7.87
C ALA A 35 -13.40 -1.83 -6.94
N ASP A 36 -14.46 -1.56 -6.17
CA ASP A 36 -14.50 -0.46 -5.21
C ASP A 36 -13.44 -0.61 -4.10
N ARG A 37 -13.12 -1.84 -3.69
CA ARG A 37 -12.08 -2.12 -2.68
C ARG A 37 -10.67 -1.91 -3.24
N VAL A 38 -10.46 -2.17 -4.53
CA VAL A 38 -9.20 -1.85 -5.21
C VAL A 38 -9.02 -0.34 -5.34
N ASP A 39 -10.10 0.40 -5.63
CA ASP A 39 -10.09 1.86 -5.64
C ASP A 39 -9.80 2.44 -4.25
N GLU A 40 -10.39 1.86 -3.20
CA GLU A 40 -10.11 2.22 -1.81
C GLU A 40 -8.65 1.96 -1.42
N SER A 41 -8.07 0.83 -1.82
CA SER A 41 -6.65 0.53 -1.59
C SER A 41 -5.75 1.57 -2.25
N ALA A 42 -6.02 1.94 -3.50
CA ALA A 42 -5.27 2.97 -4.20
C ALA A 42 -5.39 4.34 -3.53
N ALA A 43 -6.59 4.71 -3.07
CA ALA A 43 -6.81 5.96 -2.35
C ALA A 43 -6.07 6.00 -1.01
N GLU A 44 -6.06 4.89 -0.27
CA GLU A 44 -5.37 4.79 1.02
C GLU A 44 -3.85 4.84 0.88
N VAL A 45 -3.29 4.15 -0.12
CA VAL A 45 -1.87 4.24 -0.47
C VAL A 45 -1.50 5.68 -0.85
N ALA A 46 -2.32 6.35 -1.66
CA ALA A 46 -2.09 7.75 -2.03
C ALA A 46 -2.15 8.70 -0.82
N ARG A 47 -3.10 8.50 0.10
CA ARG A 47 -3.22 9.27 1.35
C ARG A 47 -1.96 9.14 2.20
N ARG A 48 -1.51 7.91 2.47
CA ARG A 48 -0.30 7.66 3.28
C ARG A 48 0.95 8.26 2.67
N ILE A 49 1.14 8.12 1.35
CA ILE A 49 2.28 8.75 0.65
C ILE A 49 2.22 10.28 0.73
N THR A 50 1.02 10.85 0.73
CA THR A 50 0.83 12.31 0.90
C THR A 50 1.19 12.74 2.32
N GLU A 51 0.82 11.96 3.34
CA GLU A 51 1.08 12.26 4.76
C GLU A 51 2.56 12.19 5.14
N ILE A 52 3.36 11.36 4.48
CA ILE A 52 4.82 11.39 4.62
C ILE A 52 5.48 12.58 3.91
N GLY A 53 4.70 13.48 3.30
CA GLY A 53 5.17 14.73 2.71
C GLY A 53 5.53 14.65 1.23
N CYS A 54 5.00 13.68 0.47
CA CYS A 54 5.25 13.62 -0.97
C CYS A 54 4.56 14.80 -1.71
N PRO A 55 5.31 15.59 -2.51
CA PRO A 55 4.75 16.79 -3.15
C PRO A 55 3.92 16.51 -4.41
N ASP A 56 4.04 15.32 -5.02
CA ASP A 56 3.29 14.90 -6.21
C ASP A 56 2.82 13.46 -6.02
N VAL A 57 1.52 13.28 -5.76
CA VAL A 57 0.85 11.99 -5.65
C VAL A 57 -0.36 12.00 -6.56
N ARG A 58 -0.46 11.00 -7.43
CA ARG A 58 -1.56 10.86 -8.39
C ARG A 58 -2.04 9.42 -8.44
N VAL A 59 -3.35 9.24 -8.28
CA VAL A 59 -4.03 8.01 -8.68
C VAL A 59 -4.35 8.12 -10.17
N VAL A 60 -3.90 7.17 -10.96
CA VAL A 60 -4.08 7.15 -12.42
C VAL A 60 -4.72 5.84 -12.86
N THR A 61 -5.53 5.91 -13.91
CA THR A 61 -6.13 4.75 -14.58
C THR A 61 -5.84 4.82 -16.07
N ALA A 62 -5.76 3.67 -16.74
CA ALA A 62 -5.53 3.58 -18.17
C ALA A 62 -6.59 2.67 -18.81
N GLY A 63 -7.64 3.27 -19.36
CA GLY A 63 -8.80 2.52 -19.86
C GLY A 63 -9.53 1.82 -18.71
N GLY A 64 -9.96 0.57 -18.93
CA GLY A 64 -10.61 -0.26 -17.90
C GLY A 64 -9.64 -0.96 -16.94
N SER A 65 -8.43 -0.43 -16.74
CA SER A 65 -7.46 -1.00 -15.80
C SER A 65 -7.84 -0.70 -14.34
N CYS A 66 -7.29 -1.48 -13.41
CA CYS A 66 -7.23 -1.08 -12.00
C CYS A 66 -6.41 0.21 -11.83
N PRO A 67 -6.64 0.98 -10.75
CA PRO A 67 -5.88 2.18 -10.44
C PRO A 67 -4.43 1.90 -10.05
N ALA A 68 -3.53 2.77 -10.48
CA ALA A 68 -2.13 2.81 -10.05
C ALA A 68 -1.85 4.12 -9.30
N VAL A 69 -1.00 4.05 -8.27
CA VAL A 69 -0.52 5.23 -7.54
C VAL A 69 0.87 5.59 -8.04
N ILE A 70 1.03 6.81 -8.56
CA ILE A 70 2.32 7.38 -8.93
C ILE A 70 2.64 8.50 -7.96
N ALA A 71 3.75 8.33 -7.23
CA ALA A 71 4.27 9.34 -6.32
C ALA A 71 5.71 9.72 -6.68
N LYS A 72 6.06 10.99 -6.51
CA LYS A 72 7.38 11.52 -6.89
C LYS A 72 7.96 12.43 -5.81
N PHE A 73 9.05 11.96 -5.23
CA PHE A 73 10.01 12.81 -4.51
C PHE A 73 11.11 13.26 -5.48
N PRO A 74 11.26 14.57 -5.74
CA PRO A 74 12.35 15.06 -6.58
C PRO A 74 13.72 14.70 -5.99
N ALA A 75 14.57 14.05 -6.79
CA ALA A 75 15.94 13.79 -6.39
C ALA A 75 16.72 15.11 -6.24
N PRO A 76 17.61 15.24 -5.23
CA PRO A 76 18.52 16.38 -5.15
C PRO A 76 19.36 16.53 -6.42
N GLN A 77 19.81 17.74 -6.71
CA GLN A 77 20.66 18.00 -7.87
C GLN A 77 21.90 17.10 -7.86
N GLY A 78 22.15 16.40 -8.97
CA GLY A 78 23.29 15.49 -9.13
C GLY A 78 23.08 14.09 -8.54
N MET A 79 21.93 13.80 -7.92
CA MET A 79 21.59 12.47 -7.40
C MET A 79 20.75 11.66 -8.39
N PRO A 80 20.88 10.32 -8.41
CA PRO A 80 20.06 9.47 -9.26
C PRO A 80 18.59 9.47 -8.79
N THR A 81 17.70 9.18 -9.73
CA THR A 81 16.29 8.84 -9.41
C THR A 81 16.15 7.33 -9.25
N VAL A 82 15.50 6.90 -8.18
CA VAL A 82 15.18 5.48 -7.93
C VAL A 82 13.68 5.28 -8.11
N LEU A 83 13.29 4.24 -8.86
CA LEU A 83 11.91 3.80 -8.96
C LEU A 83 11.68 2.63 -8.01
N LEU A 84 10.72 2.77 -7.10
CA LEU A 84 10.19 1.68 -6.29
C LEU A 84 8.85 1.24 -6.91
N TYR A 85 8.70 -0.06 -7.15
CA TYR A 85 7.48 -0.65 -7.70
C TYR A 85 6.93 -1.68 -6.70
N ALA A 86 5.62 -1.62 -6.48
CA ALA A 86 4.85 -2.55 -5.68
C ALA A 86 3.43 -2.66 -6.24
N HIS A 87 2.65 -3.60 -5.73
CA HIS A 87 1.22 -3.73 -6.00
C HIS A 87 0.45 -3.64 -4.68
N HIS A 88 -0.81 -3.18 -4.73
CA HIS A 88 -1.67 -2.97 -3.57
C HIS A 88 -2.95 -3.81 -3.63
N ASP A 89 -3.09 -4.62 -4.68
CA ASP A 89 -4.09 -5.67 -4.82
C ASP A 89 -3.57 -7.01 -4.27
N VAL A 90 -4.51 -7.88 -3.92
CA VAL A 90 -4.25 -9.18 -3.31
C VAL A 90 -5.01 -10.30 -4.02
N GLN A 91 -4.63 -11.54 -3.70
CA GLN A 91 -5.30 -12.73 -4.20
C GLN A 91 -6.63 -12.98 -3.46
N PRO A 92 -7.58 -13.71 -4.09
CA PRO A 92 -8.73 -14.26 -3.38
C PRO A 92 -8.31 -15.13 -2.20
N THR A 93 -9.18 -15.24 -1.21
CA THR A 93 -8.91 -15.97 0.04
C THR A 93 -8.77 -17.49 -0.15
N GLY A 94 -9.29 -18.04 -1.26
CA GLY A 94 -9.49 -19.48 -1.41
C GLY A 94 -10.53 -19.99 -0.41
N GLU A 95 -10.35 -21.24 0.05
CA GLU A 95 -11.24 -21.87 1.04
C GLU A 95 -11.03 -21.25 2.43
N LEU A 96 -12.09 -20.68 3.02
CA LEU A 96 -12.01 -20.01 4.32
C LEU A 96 -11.65 -20.97 5.47
N GLU A 97 -12.04 -22.24 5.36
CA GLU A 97 -11.74 -23.28 6.34
C GLU A 97 -10.24 -23.65 6.41
N ALA A 98 -9.47 -23.27 5.39
CA ALA A 98 -8.02 -23.47 5.38
C ALA A 98 -7.26 -22.41 6.22
N TRP A 99 -7.95 -21.34 6.64
CA TRP A 99 -7.35 -20.27 7.44
C TRP A 99 -7.46 -20.54 8.94
N SER A 100 -6.38 -20.27 9.68
CA SER A 100 -6.36 -20.32 11.14
C SER A 100 -6.91 -19.05 11.81
N THR A 101 -6.92 -17.94 11.07
CA THR A 101 -7.43 -16.61 11.46
C THR A 101 -8.15 -15.97 10.26
N PRO A 102 -9.09 -15.04 10.45
CA PRO A 102 -9.77 -14.40 9.32
C PRO A 102 -8.77 -13.71 8.38
N PRO A 103 -8.87 -13.89 7.05
CA PRO A 103 -7.82 -13.49 6.09
C PRO A 103 -7.54 -11.98 6.05
N PHE A 104 -8.52 -11.17 6.42
CA PHE A 104 -8.45 -9.71 6.42
C PHE A 104 -8.48 -9.11 7.84
N GLU A 105 -8.21 -9.93 8.86
CA GLU A 105 -7.94 -9.50 10.23
C GLU A 105 -6.50 -9.88 10.60
N ALA A 106 -5.56 -8.93 10.52
CA ALA A 106 -4.17 -9.20 10.84
C ALA A 106 -4.00 -9.48 12.36
N THR A 107 -3.30 -10.57 12.70
CA THR A 107 -3.11 -11.08 14.08
C THR A 107 -1.65 -11.23 14.45
#